data_AF-A0A9D8RC49-F1
#
_entry.id   AF-A0A9D8RC49-F1
#
_cell.length_a   1.000
_cell.length_b   1.000
_cell.length_c   1.000
_cell.angle_alpha   90.00
_cell.angle_beta   90.00
_cell.angle_gamma   90.00
#
_symmetry.space_group_name_H-M   'P 1'
#
loop_
_entity.id
_entity.type
_entity.pdbx_description
1 polymer ?
#
loop_
_entity_poly.entity_id
_entity_poly.type
_entity_poly.pdbx_seq_one_letter_code
_entity_poly.pdbx_strand_id
1 'polypeptide(L)' 'MTYNETIQYLYNSVPMFQNVGGAGYKEGLENTLTLDQHFGHPHRTFRTIHVAGTNGKGSCSHTIAAILQSE' A
#
# COMPACT_ATOMS: atom_id res chain seq x y z
N MET A 1 20.66 4.21 -5.96
CA MET A 1 20.05 5.11 -4.97
C MET A 1 20.43 4.63 -3.58
N THR A 2 20.80 5.54 -2.68
CA THR A 2 20.90 5.30 -1.24
C THR A 2 19.51 5.23 -0.60
N TYR A 3 19.41 4.80 0.66
CA TYR A 3 18.15 4.81 1.41
C TYR A 3 17.50 6.20 1.39
N ASN A 4 18.26 7.24 1.74
CA ASN A 4 17.76 8.61 1.79
C ASN A 4 17.31 9.11 0.42
N GLU A 5 18.08 8.82 -0.64
CA GLU A 5 17.69 9.16 -2.02
C GLU A 5 16.39 8.47 -2.43
N THR A 6 16.21 7.21 -2.04
CA THR A 6 15.00 6.45 -2.34
C THR A 6 13.78 7.04 -1.63
N ILE A 7 13.94 7.41 -0.37
CA ILE A 7 12.88 8.07 0.41
C ILE A 7 12.51 9.41 -0.24
N GLN A 8 13.49 10.24 -0.59
CA GLN A 8 13.22 11.51 -1.28
C GLN A 8 12.53 11.30 -2.63
N TYR A 9 12.97 10.32 -3.41
CA TYR A 9 12.32 9.95 -4.66
C TYR A 9 10.85 9.59 -4.43
N LEU A 10 10.54 8.72 -3.46
CA LEU A 10 9.16 8.29 -3.19
C LEU A 10 8.25 9.45 -2.76
N TYR A 11 8.74 10.37 -1.92
CA TYR A 11 7.94 11.54 -1.50
C TYR A 11 7.68 12.54 -2.63
N ASN A 12 8.59 12.64 -3.61
CA ASN A 12 8.50 13.61 -4.69
C ASN A 12 7.86 13.06 -5.98
N SER A 13 7.82 11.74 -6.15
CA SER A 13 7.41 11.11 -7.43
C SER A 13 5.90 10.95 -7.60
N VAL A 14 5.11 11.15 -6.55
CA VAL A 14 3.66 11.02 -6.61
C VAL A 14 2.96 12.26 -6.08
N PRO A 15 1.89 12.75 -6.74
CA PRO A 15 1.06 13.82 -6.20
C PRO A 15 0.24 13.24 -5.03
N MET A 16 0.83 13.25 -3.84
CA MET A 16 0.19 12.79 -2.61
C MET A 16 -1.10 13.57 -2.39
N PHE A 17 -2.24 12.89 -2.28
CA PHE A 17 -3.53 13.50 -1.93
C PHE A 17 -3.43 14.40 -0.69
N GLN A 18 -2.60 14.01 0.30
CA GLN A 18 -2.33 14.80 1.49
C GLN A 18 -1.73 16.19 1.19
N ASN A 19 -0.99 16.33 0.09
CA ASN A 19 -0.29 17.56 -0.28
C ASN A 19 -1.08 18.42 -1.30
N VAL A 20 -1.81 17.79 -2.22
CA VAL A 20 -2.50 18.48 -3.34
C VAL A 20 -4.03 18.41 -3.29
N GLY A 21 -4.59 17.78 -2.24
CA GLY A 21 -6.03 17.65 -2.04
C GLY A 21 -6.72 16.86 -3.16
N GLY A 22 -7.96 17.24 -3.46
CA GLY A 22 -8.79 16.56 -4.47
C GLY A 22 -8.17 16.46 -5.86
N ALA A 23 -7.25 17.36 -6.24
CA ALA A 23 -6.54 17.29 -7.51
C ALA A 23 -5.53 16.13 -7.60
N GLY A 24 -5.08 15.59 -6.45
CA GLY A 24 -4.26 14.37 -6.39
C GLY A 24 -5.07 13.09 -6.32
N TYR A 25 -6.41 13.18 -6.25
CA TYR A 25 -7.27 12.01 -6.28
C TYR A 25 -7.53 11.61 -7.73
N LYS A 26 -6.98 10.45 -8.13
CA LYS A 26 -7.34 9.77 -9.37
C LYS A 26 -8.27 8.63 -9.03
N GLU A 27 -9.48 8.67 -9.57
CA GLU A 27 -10.45 7.58 -9.43
C GLU A 27 -9.98 6.32 -10.16
N GLY A 28 -10.45 5.17 -9.69
CA GLY A 28 -10.13 3.87 -10.26
C GLY A 28 -8.84 3.25 -9.73
N LEU A 29 -8.50 2.09 -10.27
CA LEU A 29 -7.34 1.29 -9.88
C LEU A 29 -6.37 1.05 -11.04
N GLU A 30 -6.57 1.70 -12.18
CA GLU A 30 -5.92 1.37 -13.46
C GLU A 30 -4.39 1.43 -13.35
N ASN A 31 -3.85 2.47 -12.70
CA ASN A 31 -2.41 2.60 -12.46
C ASN A 31 -1.88 1.43 -11.60
N THR A 32 -2.60 1.11 -10.52
CA THR A 32 -2.23 0.03 -9.60
C THR A 32 -2.30 -1.32 -10.29
N LEU A 33 -3.36 -1.58 -11.08
CA LEU A 33 -3.53 -2.82 -11.85
C LEU A 33 -2.46 -2.97 -12.95
N THR A 34 -2.11 -1.87 -13.62
CA THR A 34 -1.02 -1.87 -14.63
C THR A 34 0.32 -2.19 -13.98
N LEU A 35 0.60 -1.60 -12.82
CA LEU A 35 1.83 -1.86 -12.06
C LEU A 35 1.89 -3.31 -11.56
N ASP A 36 0.77 -3.81 -11.03
CA ASP A 36 0.66 -5.17 -10.54
C ASP A 36 0.82 -6.21 -11.68
N GLN A 37 0.24 -5.93 -12.86
CA GLN A 37 0.47 -6.75 -14.06
C GLN A 37 1.94 -6.72 -14.49
N HIS A 38 2.60 -5.55 -14.46
CA HIS A 38 4.02 -5.42 -14.82
C HIS A 38 4.92 -6.31 -13.94
N PHE A 39 4.58 -6.48 -12.66
CA PHE A 39 5.29 -7.36 -11.73
C PHE A 39 4.77 -8.80 -11.70
N GLY A 40 3.81 -9.17 -12.55
CA GLY A 40 3.30 -10.53 -12.65
C GLY A 40 2.36 -10.95 -11.52
N HIS A 41 1.58 -10.02 -10.97
CA HIS A 41 0.59 -10.27 -9.91
C HIS A 41 1.17 -10.96 -8.64
N PRO A 42 2.25 -10.42 -8.03
CA PRO A 42 2.95 -11.07 -6.93
C PRO A 42 2.05 -11.30 -5.70
N HIS A 43 1.02 -10.48 -5.51
CA HIS A 43 0.04 -10.64 -4.43
C HIS A 43 -0.75 -11.98 -4.47
N ARG A 44 -0.67 -12.72 -5.60
CA ARG A 44 -1.34 -14.03 -5.77
C ARG A 44 -0.49 -15.21 -5.29
N THR A 45 0.77 -14.99 -4.93
CA THR A 45 1.68 -16.08 -4.55
C THR A 45 1.67 -16.38 -3.05
N PHE A 46 0.86 -15.67 -2.26
CA PHE A 46 0.72 -15.87 -0.83
C PHE A 46 -0.71 -15.65 -0.35
N ARG A 47 -1.07 -16.28 0.77
CA ARG A 47 -2.37 -16.09 1.41
C ARG A 47 -2.43 -14.68 1.99
N THR A 48 -3.55 -14.00 1.73
CA THR A 48 -3.75 -12.60 2.15
C THR A 48 -5.01 -12.47 2.98
N ILE A 49 -4.96 -11.66 4.03
CA ILE A 49 -6.11 -11.23 4.82
C ILE A 49 -6.32 -9.73 4.55
N HIS A 50 -7.51 -9.35 4.09
CA HIS A 50 -7.86 -7.95 3.82
C HIS A 50 -8.68 -7.38 4.98
N VAL A 51 -8.19 -6.31 5.60
CA VAL A 51 -8.84 -5.65 6.76
C VAL A 51 -9.25 -4.23 6.38
N ALA A 52 -10.56 -3.98 6.33
CA ALA A 52 -11.15 -2.67 6.05
C ALA A 52 -11.99 -2.17 7.24
N GLY A 53 -12.20 -0.85 7.33
CA GLY A 53 -13.03 -0.23 8.37
C GLY A 53 -12.65 1.21 8.67
N THR A 54 -13.53 1.98 9.31
CA THR A 54 -13.25 3.38 9.68
C THR A 54 -12.18 3.44 10.77
N ASN A 55 -12.31 2.62 11.81
CA ASN A 55 -11.40 2.57 12.97
C ASN A 55 -10.85 1.15 13.18
N GLY A 56 -9.75 1.02 13.92
CA GLY A 56 -9.24 -0.28 14.39
C GLY A 56 -8.51 -1.15 13.36
N LYS A 57 -8.42 -0.76 12.07
CA LYS A 57 -7.69 -1.50 11.02
C LYS A 57 -6.26 -1.87 11.43
N GLY A 58 -5.53 -0.91 12.00
CA GLY A 58 -4.15 -1.10 12.45
C GLY A 58 -4.05 -2.09 13.61
N SER A 59 -4.82 -1.86 14.67
CA SER A 59 -4.83 -2.74 15.86
C SER A 59 -5.26 -4.17 15.53
N CYS A 60 -6.32 -4.33 14.74
CA CYS A 60 -6.80 -5.65 14.32
C CYS A 60 -5.77 -6.38 13.45
N SER A 61 -5.18 -5.70 12.46
CA SER A 61 -4.12 -6.29 11.62
C SER A 61 -2.91 -6.71 12.45
N HIS A 62 -2.52 -5.88 13.43
CA HIS A 62 -1.40 -6.16 14.31
C HIS A 62 -1.65 -7.42 15.16
N THR A 63 -2.82 -7.53 15.79
CA THR A 63 -3.17 -8.72 16.59
C THR A 63 -3.22 -9.98 15.75
N ILE A 64 -3.84 -9.93 14.55
CA ILE A 64 -3.88 -11.08 13.63
C ILE A 64 -2.46 -11.52 13.24
N ALA A 65 -1.59 -10.58 12.88
CA ALA A 65 -0.21 -10.88 12.51
C ALA A 65 0.57 -11.51 13.67
N ALA A 66 0.41 -10.99 14.90
CA ALA A 66 1.10 -11.51 16.08
C ALA A 66 0.68 -12.96 16.39
N ILE A 67 -0.62 -13.27 16.29
CA ILE A 67 -1.13 -14.63 16.52
C ILE A 67 -0.56 -15.59 15.46
N LEU A 68 -0.67 -15.25 14.17
CA LEU A 68 -0.17 -16.09 13.08
C LEU A 68 1.36 -16.25 13.06
N GLN A 69 2.11 -15.32 13.65
CA GLN A 69 3.56 -15.42 13.79
C GLN A 69 3.98 -16.25 15.03
N SER A 70 3.10 -16.38 16.02
CA SER A 70 3.37 -17.14 17.25
C SER A 70 3.11 -18.64 17.12
N GLU A 71 2.48 -19.06 16.03
CA GLU A 71 2.31 -20.48 15.64
C GLU A 71 3.55 -21.01 14.91
#